data_AF-A0A257QCL1-F1
#
_entry.id   AF-A0A257QCL1-F1
#
_cell.length_a   1.000
_cell.length_b   1.000
_cell.length_c   1.000
_cell.angle_alpha   90.00
_cell.angle_beta   90.00
_cell.angle_gamma   90.00
#
_symmetry.space_group_name_H-M   'P 1'
#
loop_
_entity.id
_entity.type
_entity.pdbx_description
1 polymer ?
#
loop_
_entity_poly.entity_id
_entity_poly.type
_entity_poly.pdbx_seq_one_letter_code
_entity_poly.pdbx_strand_id
1 'polypeptide(L)'
;MELRRRLTVVFLLFALTLGALGWLMHKKGLHSLENEPEAVQINAPVNSETRSESISCTHQKLQAPSFHEIAHRLRLEVNPFENFQSLQTLAAYLQSIPPEDAVRLISDYMATHEDAPTGLGFIVGPNGDLELAPSLRVFLLDELEKIDPKAAASMAHQILDGSQSPDEWAIALRSLSKSMDAEALVKDPYYTQKINELLHNELWLSHPTAGYANAFDVIVY
;
A
#
# COMPACT_ATOMS: atom_id res chain seq x y z
N MET A 1 7.17 -45.89 18.13
CA MET A 1 7.61 -45.95 16.71
C MET A 1 6.42 -45.98 15.73
N GLU A 2 5.21 -46.35 16.15
CA GLU A 2 4.01 -46.41 15.29
C GLU A 2 3.36 -45.07 14.92
N LEU A 3 3.54 -44.01 15.71
CA LEU A 3 2.92 -42.70 15.45
C LEU A 3 3.48 -42.02 14.19
N ARG A 4 4.79 -42.16 13.94
CA ARG A 4 5.44 -41.61 12.74
C ARG A 4 4.95 -42.28 11.45
N ARG A 5 4.62 -43.57 11.50
CA ARG A 5 4.17 -44.34 10.34
C ARG A 5 2.72 -44.00 9.95
N ARG A 6 1.90 -43.54 10.91
CA ARG A 6 0.52 -43.09 10.65
C ARG A 6 0.45 -41.69 10.02
N LEU A 7 1.35 -40.78 10.40
CA LEU A 7 1.40 -39.43 9.80
C LEU A 7 1.81 -39.47 8.32
N THR A 8 2.77 -40.33 7.94
CA THR A 8 3.26 -40.38 6.55
C THR A 8 2.18 -40.87 5.57
N VAL A 9 1.30 -41.78 5.98
CA VAL A 9 0.22 -42.29 5.13
C VAL A 9 -0.87 -41.23 4.92
N VAL A 10 -1.18 -40.43 5.94
CA VAL A 10 -2.16 -39.33 5.80
C VAL A 10 -1.63 -38.23 4.87
N PHE A 11 -0.34 -37.90 4.97
CA PHE A 11 0.28 -36.90 4.08
C PHE A 11 0.28 -37.33 2.61
N LEU A 12 0.56 -38.61 2.33
CA LEU A 12 0.55 -39.14 0.96
C LEU A 12 -0.85 -39.17 0.34
N LEU A 13 -1.89 -39.44 1.14
CA LEU A 13 -3.28 -39.39 0.66
C LEU A 13 -3.74 -37.96 0.37
N PHE A 14 -3.31 -36.97 1.17
CA PHE A 14 -3.66 -35.56 0.96
C PHE A 14 -2.96 -34.94 -0.26
N ALA A 15 -1.73 -35.36 -0.55
CA ALA A 15 -1.01 -34.91 -1.75
C ALA A 15 -1.64 -35.42 -3.05
N LEU A 16 -2.20 -36.64 -3.05
CA LEU A 16 -2.87 -37.22 -4.22
C LEU A 16 -4.21 -36.55 -4.56
N THR A 17 -4.94 -36.02 -3.59
CA THR A 17 -6.22 -35.34 -3.84
C THR A 17 -6.04 -33.92 -4.38
N LEU A 18 -4.99 -33.21 -3.96
CA LEU A 18 -4.68 -31.87 -4.47
C LEU A 18 -4.19 -31.89 -5.93
N GLY A 19 -3.42 -32.92 -6.33
CA GLY A 19 -2.96 -33.07 -7.71
C GLY A 19 -4.08 -33.31 -8.73
N ALA A 20 -5.14 -34.03 -8.34
CA ALA A 20 -6.27 -34.32 -9.23
C ALA A 20 -7.17 -33.09 -9.46
N LEU A 21 -7.25 -32.17 -8.50
CA LEU A 21 -8.08 -30.97 -8.60
C LEU A 21 -7.45 -29.89 -9.50
N GLY A 22 -6.12 -29.76 -9.48
CA GLY A 22 -5.39 -28.83 -10.35
C GLY A 22 -5.44 -29.22 -11.84
N TRP A 23 -5.43 -30.52 -12.14
CA TRP A 23 -5.52 -31.00 -13.53
C TRP A 23 -6.92 -30.79 -14.15
N LEU A 24 -7.98 -30.80 -13.34
CA LEU A 24 -9.35 -30.57 -13.82
C LEU A 24 -9.65 -29.10 -14.13
N MET A 25 -8.98 -28.16 -13.46
CA MET A 25 -9.16 -26.71 -13.67
C MET A 25 -8.43 -26.22 -14.94
N HIS A 26 -7.32 -26.86 -15.34
CA HIS A 26 -6.54 -26.42 -16.51
C HIS A 26 -7.20 -26.76 -17.86
N LYS A 27 -8.19 -27.67 -17.90
CA LYS A 27 -8.80 -28.13 -19.16
C LYS A 27 -10.02 -27.32 -19.63
N LYS A 28 -10.46 -26.29 -18.90
CA LYS A 28 -11.70 -25.55 -19.20
C LYS A 28 -11.54 -24.14 -19.76
N GLY A 29 -10.33 -23.66 -20.00
CA GLY A 29 -10.10 -22.33 -20.55
C GLY A 29 -9.50 -22.36 -21.95
N LEU A 30 -10.30 -22.62 -22.99
CA LEU A 30 -10.01 -22.29 -24.39
C LEU A 30 -11.23 -22.65 -25.25
N HIS A 31 -12.19 -21.74 -25.33
CA HIS A 31 -13.10 -21.67 -26.48
C HIS A 31 -13.58 -20.23 -26.70
N SER A 32 -13.13 -19.70 -27.84
CA SER A 32 -13.81 -18.75 -28.72
C SER A 32 -14.25 -17.39 -28.17
N LEU A 33 -13.48 -16.36 -28.54
CA LEU A 33 -14.06 -15.12 -29.06
C LEU A 33 -13.26 -14.71 -30.31
N GLU A 34 -13.70 -15.24 -31.44
CA GLU A 34 -13.34 -14.79 -32.78
C GLU A 34 -14.46 -13.83 -33.18
N ASN A 35 -14.18 -12.52 -33.12
CA ASN A 35 -15.07 -11.50 -33.66
C ASN A 35 -14.32 -10.80 -34.80
N GLU A 36 -14.76 -11.07 -36.02
CA GLU A 36 -14.39 -10.35 -37.23
C GLU A 36 -14.79 -8.86 -37.13
N PRO A 37 -14.00 -7.93 -37.68
CA PRO A 37 -14.43 -6.54 -37.85
C PRO A 37 -15.24 -6.38 -39.15
N GLU A 38 -16.55 -6.13 -39.00
CA GLU A 38 -17.41 -5.65 -40.08
C GLU A 38 -17.00 -4.22 -40.47
N ALA A 39 -16.68 -4.04 -41.76
CA ALA A 39 -16.36 -2.76 -42.36
C ALA A 39 -17.61 -1.86 -42.44
N VAL A 40 -17.64 -0.79 -41.67
CA VAL A 40 -18.64 0.28 -41.79
C VAL A 40 -18.14 1.32 -42.81
N GLN A 41 -18.78 1.33 -43.98
CA GLN A 41 -18.68 2.42 -44.96
C GLN A 41 -19.50 3.62 -44.47
N ILE A 42 -18.84 4.73 -44.13
CA ILE A 42 -19.50 6.00 -43.83
C ILE A 42 -19.45 6.87 -45.08
N ASN A 43 -20.61 7.03 -45.71
CA ASN A 43 -20.82 8.00 -46.78
C ASN A 43 -20.87 9.42 -46.19
N ALA A 44 -20.06 10.31 -46.74
CA ALA A 44 -20.09 11.75 -46.49
C ALA A 44 -21.41 12.38 -46.98
N PRO A 45 -21.79 13.52 -46.41
CA PRO A 45 -21.89 14.68 -47.27
C PRO A 45 -21.07 15.87 -46.76
N VAL A 46 -20.34 16.43 -47.72
CA VAL A 46 -19.78 17.79 -47.74
C VAL A 46 -20.87 18.79 -47.37
N ASN A 47 -20.61 19.59 -46.32
CA ASN A 47 -21.11 20.95 -46.22
C ASN A 47 -20.04 21.81 -45.55
N SER A 48 -19.39 22.60 -46.40
CA SER A 48 -18.49 23.69 -46.06
C SER A 48 -19.31 24.85 -45.51
N GLU A 49 -19.20 25.13 -44.22
CA GLU A 49 -19.49 26.47 -43.70
C GLU A 49 -18.48 26.84 -42.62
N THR A 50 -17.65 27.80 -43.01
CA THR A 50 -16.58 28.43 -42.25
C THR A 50 -17.19 29.29 -41.14
N ARG A 51 -16.98 28.90 -39.88
CA ARG A 51 -17.06 29.85 -38.76
C ARG A 51 -15.86 29.64 -37.85
N SER A 52 -14.85 30.48 -38.09
CA SER A 52 -13.71 30.68 -37.21
C SER A 52 -14.19 31.26 -35.88
N GLU A 53 -14.60 30.39 -34.97
CA GLU A 53 -14.55 30.69 -33.54
C GLU A 53 -13.20 30.19 -33.04
N SER A 54 -12.30 31.15 -32.84
CA SER A 54 -11.05 30.95 -32.11
C SER A 54 -11.39 30.50 -30.69
N ILE A 55 -11.50 29.18 -30.49
CA ILE A 55 -11.43 28.58 -29.17
C ILE A 55 -9.99 28.78 -28.71
N SER A 56 -9.78 29.90 -28.02
CA SER A 56 -8.63 30.11 -27.17
C SER A 56 -8.67 29.00 -26.12
N CYS A 57 -8.00 27.89 -26.41
CA CYS A 57 -7.57 26.94 -25.38
C CYS A 57 -6.61 27.69 -24.47
N THR A 58 -7.16 28.42 -23.51
CA THR A 58 -6.46 28.87 -22.33
C THR A 58 -5.87 27.62 -21.71
N HIS A 59 -4.57 27.44 -21.89
CA HIS A 59 -3.79 26.36 -21.31
C HIS A 59 -3.76 26.60 -19.81
N GLN A 60 -4.86 26.29 -19.15
CA GLN A 60 -4.99 26.26 -17.71
C GLN A 60 -4.09 25.10 -17.28
N LYS A 61 -2.84 25.43 -16.98
CA LYS A 61 -1.88 24.56 -16.31
C LYS A 61 -2.65 23.94 -15.16
N LEU A 62 -3.03 22.66 -15.29
CA LEU A 62 -3.72 21.92 -14.23
C LEU A 62 -2.79 22.03 -13.02
N GLN A 63 -3.14 22.90 -12.07
CA GLN A 63 -2.42 22.96 -10.81
C GLN A 63 -2.70 21.61 -10.16
N ALA A 64 -1.65 20.84 -9.91
CA ALA A 64 -1.77 19.61 -9.15
C ALA A 64 -2.49 19.97 -7.83
N PRO A 65 -3.50 19.19 -7.42
CA PRO A 65 -4.21 19.47 -6.18
C PRO A 65 -3.20 19.51 -5.04
N SER A 66 -3.35 20.51 -4.17
CA SER A 66 -2.49 20.67 -3.02
C SER A 66 -2.63 19.47 -2.08
N PHE A 67 -1.57 19.18 -1.32
CA PHE A 67 -1.54 18.12 -0.32
C PHE A 67 -2.79 18.13 0.59
N HIS A 68 -3.20 19.31 1.06
CA HIS A 68 -4.35 19.48 1.94
C HIS A 68 -5.68 19.15 1.26
N GLU A 69 -5.83 19.46 -0.04
CA GLU A 69 -7.04 19.13 -0.79
C GLU A 69 -7.19 17.62 -0.98
N ILE A 70 -6.09 16.91 -1.24
CA ILE A 70 -6.11 15.44 -1.35
C ILE A 70 -6.43 14.81 0.02
N ALA A 71 -5.75 15.24 1.08
CA ALA A 71 -5.98 14.75 2.43
C ALA A 71 -7.44 14.99 2.89
N HIS A 72 -7.98 16.16 2.60
CA HIS A 72 -9.37 16.50 2.90
C HIS A 72 -10.35 15.62 2.10
N ARG A 73 -10.07 15.38 0.81
CA ARG A 73 -10.91 14.50 -0.03
C ARG A 73 -10.98 13.08 0.51
N LEU A 74 -9.85 12.50 0.91
CA LEU A 74 -9.79 11.15 1.48
C LEU A 74 -10.65 10.99 2.73
N ARG A 75 -10.92 12.06 3.49
CA ARG A 75 -11.81 12.01 4.66
C ARG A 75 -13.29 12.00 4.32
N LEU A 76 -13.64 12.59 3.17
CA LEU A 76 -15.04 12.72 2.74
C LEU A 76 -15.48 11.57 1.86
N GLU A 77 -14.55 10.99 1.11
CA GLU A 77 -14.83 9.98 0.09
C GLU A 77 -14.81 8.56 0.68
N VAL A 78 -15.89 7.81 0.48
CA VAL A 78 -16.04 6.44 1.00
C VAL A 78 -15.72 5.39 -0.07
N ASN A 79 -15.23 5.81 -1.24
CA ASN A 79 -14.94 4.94 -2.37
C ASN A 79 -13.47 4.51 -2.39
N PRO A 80 -13.14 3.22 -2.17
CA PRO A 80 -11.76 2.75 -2.13
C PRO A 80 -10.99 2.97 -3.45
N PHE A 81 -11.67 2.91 -4.60
CA PHE A 81 -11.02 3.11 -5.90
C PHE A 81 -10.58 4.57 -6.11
N GLU A 82 -11.47 5.51 -5.78
CA GLU A 82 -11.15 6.96 -5.84
C GLU A 82 -10.08 7.34 -4.81
N ASN A 83 -10.13 6.71 -3.62
CA ASN A 83 -9.11 6.89 -2.59
C ASN A 83 -7.76 6.36 -3.05
N PHE A 84 -7.70 5.18 -3.69
CA PHE A 84 -6.48 4.67 -4.29
C PHE A 84 -5.90 5.65 -5.32
N GLN A 85 -6.71 6.16 -6.25
CA GLN A 85 -6.24 7.15 -7.23
C GLN A 85 -5.74 8.44 -6.58
N SER A 86 -6.40 8.88 -5.50
CA SER A 86 -6.01 10.04 -4.72
C SER A 86 -4.65 9.84 -4.03
N LEU A 87 -4.40 8.65 -3.46
CA LEU A 87 -3.09 8.28 -2.91
C LEU A 87 -2.00 8.25 -4.00
N GLN A 88 -2.28 7.66 -5.17
CA GLN A 88 -1.31 7.65 -6.27
C GLN A 88 -0.97 9.05 -6.76
N THR A 89 -1.96 9.94 -6.82
CA THR A 89 -1.75 11.36 -7.15
C THR A 89 -0.89 12.05 -6.09
N LEU A 90 -1.11 11.73 -4.81
CA LEU A 90 -0.34 12.26 -3.70
C LEU A 90 1.12 11.79 -3.72
N ALA A 91 1.36 10.50 -3.93
CA ALA A 91 2.72 9.95 -4.11
C ALA A 91 3.45 10.66 -5.26
N ALA A 92 2.80 10.76 -6.43
CA ALA A 92 3.38 11.44 -7.58
C ALA A 92 3.72 12.91 -7.27
N TYR A 93 2.86 13.60 -6.53
CA TYR A 93 3.13 14.97 -6.08
C TYR A 93 4.34 15.03 -5.14
N LEU A 94 4.37 14.21 -4.10
CA LEU A 94 5.46 14.17 -3.12
C LEU A 94 6.82 13.84 -3.77
N GLN A 95 6.83 12.96 -4.78
CA GLN A 95 8.03 12.62 -5.54
C GLN A 95 8.45 13.70 -6.56
N SER A 96 7.55 14.62 -6.90
CA SER A 96 7.82 15.69 -7.88
C SER A 96 8.44 16.96 -7.29
N ILE A 97 8.37 17.11 -5.96
CA ILE A 97 8.93 18.26 -5.23
C ILE A 97 10.28 17.88 -4.59
N PRO A 98 11.09 18.86 -4.15
CA PRO A 98 12.34 18.57 -3.45
C PRO A 98 12.11 17.66 -2.22
N PRO A 99 12.97 16.64 -1.98
CA PRO A 99 12.79 15.71 -0.86
C PRO A 99 12.62 16.39 0.49
N GLU A 100 13.37 17.47 0.75
CA GLU A 100 13.28 18.25 1.98
C GLU A 100 11.90 18.91 2.18
N ASP A 101 11.25 19.32 1.09
CA ASP A 101 9.91 19.89 1.12
C ASP A 101 8.86 18.80 1.33
N ALA A 102 9.04 17.63 0.71
CA ALA A 102 8.17 16.47 0.92
C ALA A 102 8.24 15.97 2.36
N VAL A 103 9.45 15.80 2.92
CA VAL A 103 9.67 15.41 4.32
C VAL A 103 8.99 16.41 5.26
N ARG A 104 9.13 17.71 5.01
CA ARG A 104 8.47 18.75 5.79
C ARG A 104 6.95 18.66 5.72
N LEU A 105 6.37 18.53 4.52
CA LEU A 105 4.92 18.40 4.35
C LEU A 105 4.36 17.17 5.07
N ILE A 106 5.04 16.02 4.94
CA ILE A 106 4.65 14.79 5.64
C ILE A 106 4.75 15.02 7.15
N SER A 107 5.87 15.54 7.65
CA SER A 107 6.08 15.74 9.08
C SER A 107 5.06 16.71 9.69
N ASP A 108 4.77 17.81 8.99
CA ASP A 108 3.77 18.80 9.41
C ASP A 108 2.37 18.15 9.50
N TYR A 109 2.00 17.31 8.53
CA TYR A 109 0.75 16.56 8.59
C TYR A 109 0.75 15.54 9.73
N MET A 110 1.82 14.77 9.91
CA MET A 110 1.92 13.75 10.96
C MET A 110 1.77 14.36 12.36
N ALA A 111 2.27 15.59 12.56
CA ALA A 111 2.16 16.36 13.80
C ALA A 111 0.72 16.80 14.13
N THR A 112 -0.19 16.83 13.17
CA THR A 112 -1.62 17.13 13.43
C THR A 112 -2.34 15.99 14.15
N HIS A 113 -1.78 14.77 14.11
CA HIS A 113 -2.43 13.52 14.53
C HIS A 113 -3.74 13.20 13.79
N GLU A 114 -4.08 13.93 12.73
CA GLU A 114 -5.24 13.63 11.92
C GLU A 114 -4.98 12.45 10.98
N ASP A 115 -6.00 11.62 10.78
CA ASP A 115 -5.96 10.50 9.83
C ASP A 115 -7.20 10.51 8.90
N ALA A 116 -7.10 9.77 7.81
CA ALA A 116 -8.20 9.53 6.89
C ALA A 116 -8.23 8.04 6.52
N PRO A 117 -9.32 7.31 6.83
CA PRO A 117 -9.45 5.93 6.38
C PRO A 117 -9.63 5.89 4.86
N THR A 118 -8.90 5.02 4.18
CA THR A 118 -8.93 4.93 2.71
C THR A 118 -9.97 3.93 2.22
N GLY A 119 -10.41 3.03 3.09
CA GLY A 119 -11.24 1.87 2.74
C GLY A 119 -10.46 0.78 1.99
N LEU A 120 -9.13 0.92 1.88
CA LEU A 120 -8.24 -0.08 1.30
C LEU A 120 -7.72 -1.03 2.38
N GLY A 121 -7.13 -2.15 1.95
CA GLY A 121 -6.42 -3.06 2.85
C GLY A 121 -5.02 -2.56 3.19
N PHE A 122 -4.37 -3.23 4.14
CA PHE A 122 -2.91 -3.16 4.34
C PHE A 122 -2.29 -4.29 3.50
N ILE A 123 -1.70 -3.94 2.36
CA ILE A 123 -1.05 -4.91 1.46
C ILE A 123 0.38 -4.47 1.21
N VAL A 124 1.32 -5.35 1.54
CA VAL A 124 2.75 -5.19 1.25
C VAL A 124 3.05 -5.82 -0.10
N GLY A 125 3.67 -5.04 -1.00
CA GLY A 125 4.12 -5.48 -2.31
C GLY A 125 5.43 -6.26 -2.26
N PRO A 126 5.89 -6.78 -3.42
CA PRO A 126 7.05 -7.68 -3.50
C PRO A 126 8.39 -7.06 -3.05
N ASN A 127 8.49 -5.74 -3.05
CA ASN A 127 9.70 -5.02 -2.62
C ASN A 127 9.68 -4.63 -1.14
N GLY A 128 8.62 -5.01 -0.40
CA GLY A 128 8.45 -4.65 1.00
C GLY A 128 7.81 -3.27 1.22
N ASP A 129 7.45 -2.54 0.16
CA ASP A 129 6.69 -1.29 0.20
C ASP A 129 5.18 -1.56 0.22
N LEU A 130 4.36 -0.62 0.68
CA LEU A 130 2.90 -0.78 0.60
C LEU A 130 2.41 -0.67 -0.84
N GLU A 131 1.61 -1.66 -1.24
CA GLU A 131 0.77 -1.60 -2.45
C GLU A 131 -0.57 -0.92 -2.13
N LEU A 132 -1.16 -1.25 -0.98
CA LEU A 132 -2.37 -0.62 -0.45
C LEU A 132 -2.17 -0.23 1.01
N ALA A 133 -2.70 0.92 1.40
CA ALA A 133 -2.63 1.45 2.75
C ALA A 133 -4.03 1.70 3.32
N PRO A 134 -4.34 1.22 4.54
CA PRO A 134 -5.68 1.34 5.14
C PRO A 134 -6.01 2.77 5.60
N SER A 135 -5.00 3.61 5.80
CA SER A 135 -5.16 5.02 6.17
C SER A 135 -4.10 5.91 5.53
N LEU A 136 -4.39 7.21 5.50
CA LEU A 136 -3.48 8.22 4.96
C LEU A 136 -2.18 8.29 5.78
N ARG A 137 -2.25 8.21 7.11
CA ARG A 137 -1.03 8.23 7.94
C ARG A 137 -0.12 7.05 7.65
N VAL A 138 -0.68 5.85 7.50
CA VAL A 138 0.07 4.63 7.15
C VAL A 138 0.71 4.77 5.77
N PHE A 139 -0.02 5.30 4.78
CA PHE A 139 0.51 5.60 3.46
C PHE A 139 1.68 6.61 3.52
N LEU A 140 1.54 7.70 4.26
CA LEU A 140 2.56 8.75 4.34
C LEU A 140 3.83 8.27 5.04
N LEU A 141 3.72 7.37 6.02
CA LEU A 141 4.89 6.74 6.64
C LEU A 141 5.66 5.88 5.62
N ASP A 142 4.96 5.12 4.78
CA ASP A 142 5.57 4.32 3.71
C ASP A 142 6.21 5.20 2.63
N GLU A 143 5.56 6.30 2.22
CA GLU A 143 6.14 7.26 1.29
C GLU A 143 7.35 7.99 1.89
N LEU A 144 7.33 8.33 3.19
CA LEU A 144 8.46 8.96 3.86
C LEU A 144 9.72 8.09 3.78
N GLU A 145 9.56 6.77 3.95
CA GLU A 145 10.66 5.81 3.84
C GLU A 145 11.28 5.77 2.44
N LYS A 146 10.45 5.91 1.39
CA LYS A 146 10.91 5.98 -0.01
C LYS A 146 11.66 7.27 -0.32
N ILE A 147 11.23 8.38 0.28
CA ILE A 147 11.77 9.72 0.03
C ILE A 147 13.07 9.96 0.83
N ASP A 148 13.03 9.70 2.14
CA ASP A 148 14.16 9.86 3.05
C ASP A 148 14.11 8.81 4.17
N PRO A 149 14.85 7.69 4.01
CA PRO A 149 14.92 6.64 5.02
C PRO A 149 15.38 7.10 6.41
N LYS A 150 16.21 8.16 6.49
CA LYS A 150 16.68 8.69 7.78
C LYS A 150 15.58 9.49 8.48
N ALA A 151 14.83 10.28 7.71
CA ALA A 151 13.67 10.98 8.23
C ALA A 151 12.60 9.98 8.68
N ALA A 152 12.38 8.90 7.93
CA ALA A 152 11.45 7.83 8.29
C ALA A 152 11.85 7.13 9.59
N ALA A 153 13.13 6.78 9.77
CA ALA A 153 13.62 6.22 11.03
C ALA A 153 13.43 7.17 12.22
N SER A 154 13.64 8.47 12.01
CA SER A 154 13.42 9.50 13.04
C SER A 154 11.94 9.63 13.41
N MET A 155 11.04 9.54 12.42
CA MET A 155 9.58 9.54 12.63
C MET A 155 9.12 8.25 13.31
N ALA A 156 9.74 7.12 13.01
CA ALA A 156 9.40 5.83 13.57
C ALA A 156 9.51 5.82 15.11
N HIS A 157 10.53 6.46 15.69
CA HIS A 157 10.62 6.64 17.14
C HIS A 157 9.38 7.35 17.72
N GLN A 158 8.92 8.42 17.07
CA GLN A 158 7.74 9.18 17.52
C GLN A 158 6.47 8.33 17.44
N ILE A 159 6.32 7.54 16.37
CA ILE A 159 5.18 6.62 16.20
C ILE A 159 5.20 5.53 17.26
N LEU A 160 6.34 4.89 17.50
CA LEU A 160 6.45 3.79 18.47
C LEU A 160 6.30 4.26 19.92
N ASP A 161 6.55 5.54 20.21
CA ASP A 161 6.36 6.10 21.54
C ASP A 161 4.95 6.65 21.79
N GLY A 162 4.19 6.98 20.74
CA GLY A 162 2.92 7.70 20.89
C GLY A 162 1.70 7.07 20.19
N SER A 163 1.87 6.32 19.11
CA SER A 163 0.76 5.79 18.32
C SER A 163 0.16 4.54 18.95
N GLN A 164 -1.17 4.43 18.84
CA GLN A 164 -1.95 3.24 19.22
C GLN A 164 -2.41 2.44 17.99
N SER A 165 -1.96 2.83 16.79
CA SER A 165 -2.31 2.16 15.54
C SER A 165 -1.35 1.01 15.25
N PRO A 166 -1.81 -0.25 15.20
CA PRO A 166 -0.96 -1.38 14.86
C PRO A 166 -0.40 -1.28 13.43
N ASP A 167 -1.14 -0.65 12.52
CA ASP A 167 -0.70 -0.48 11.14
C ASP A 167 0.41 0.56 11.01
N GLU A 168 0.38 1.64 11.81
CA GLU A 168 1.49 2.59 11.88
C GLU A 168 2.73 1.96 12.53
N TRP A 169 2.53 1.14 13.56
CA TRP A 169 3.61 0.39 14.21
C TRP A 169 4.34 -0.53 13.25
N ALA A 170 3.61 -1.23 12.37
CA ALA A 170 4.21 -2.09 11.36
C ALA A 170 5.18 -1.33 10.45
N ILE A 171 4.79 -0.15 9.96
CA ILE A 171 5.62 0.68 9.10
C ILE A 171 6.79 1.31 9.87
N ALA A 172 6.56 1.74 11.11
CA ALA A 172 7.60 2.32 11.96
C ALA A 172 8.69 1.28 12.31
N LEU A 173 8.31 0.07 12.69
CA LEU A 173 9.26 -1.02 12.93
C LEU A 173 10.06 -1.35 11.67
N ARG A 174 9.41 -1.38 10.50
CA ARG A 174 10.08 -1.60 9.21
C ARG A 174 11.09 -0.49 8.90
N SER A 175 10.71 0.76 9.12
CA SER A 175 11.59 1.91 8.91
C SER A 175 12.83 1.84 9.81
N LEU A 176 12.66 1.45 11.08
CA LEU A 176 13.80 1.24 11.98
C LEU A 176 14.69 0.10 11.51
N SER A 177 14.12 -1.05 11.16
CA SER A 177 14.90 -2.22 10.75
C SER A 177 15.72 -1.95 9.48
N LYS A 178 15.17 -1.23 8.49
CA LYS A 178 15.93 -0.84 7.29
C LYS A 178 17.01 0.22 7.54
N SER A 179 16.93 0.96 8.65
CA SER A 179 17.91 2.02 8.97
C SER A 179 19.21 1.51 9.60
N MET A 180 19.23 0.24 10.03
CA MET A 180 20.33 -0.40 10.75
C MET A 180 20.78 -1.66 10.01
N ASP A 181 22.03 -2.08 10.21
CA ASP A 181 22.44 -3.43 9.85
C ASP A 181 21.87 -4.46 10.85
N ALA A 182 21.79 -5.72 10.43
CA ALA A 182 21.17 -6.78 11.23
C ALA A 182 21.87 -7.03 12.58
N GLU A 183 23.18 -6.83 12.66
CA GLU A 183 23.92 -7.03 13.92
C GLU A 183 23.62 -5.90 14.92
N ALA A 184 23.54 -4.67 14.44
CA ALA A 184 23.13 -3.52 15.24
C ALA A 184 21.68 -3.65 15.69
N LEU A 185 20.77 -4.04 14.79
CA LEU A 185 19.34 -4.16 15.07
C LEU A 185 19.04 -5.12 16.22
N VAL A 186 19.64 -6.32 16.21
CA VAL A 186 19.42 -7.34 17.26
C VAL A 186 19.99 -6.92 18.62
N LYS A 187 20.99 -6.03 18.63
CA LYS A 187 21.59 -5.49 19.85
C LYS A 187 20.95 -4.18 20.30
N ASP A 188 20.07 -3.60 19.50
CA ASP A 188 19.45 -2.33 19.82
C ASP A 188 18.41 -2.51 20.94
N PRO A 189 18.62 -1.90 22.12
CA PRO A 189 17.73 -2.08 23.26
C PRO A 189 16.37 -1.44 23.04
N TYR A 190 16.28 -0.36 22.24
CA TYR A 190 15.01 0.31 21.96
C TYR A 190 14.15 -0.55 21.02
N TYR A 191 14.72 -1.05 19.93
CA TYR A 191 14.03 -1.97 19.03
C TYR A 191 13.55 -3.22 19.77
N THR A 192 14.43 -3.84 20.57
CA THR A 192 14.07 -5.00 21.40
C THR A 192 12.92 -4.69 22.37
N GLN A 193 12.93 -3.52 23.00
CA GLN A 193 11.84 -3.08 23.85
C GLN A 193 10.53 -2.96 23.07
N LYS A 194 10.54 -2.30 21.90
CA LYS A 194 9.33 -2.12 21.08
C LYS A 194 8.78 -3.43 20.54
N ILE A 195 9.64 -4.40 20.20
CA ILE A 195 9.20 -5.75 19.86
C ILE A 195 8.50 -6.43 21.04
N ASN A 196 9.03 -6.29 22.26
CA ASN A 196 8.36 -6.81 23.45
C ASN A 196 7.01 -6.13 23.70
N GLU A 197 6.91 -4.81 23.50
CA GLU A 197 5.63 -4.07 23.60
C GLU A 197 4.61 -4.58 22.58
N LEU A 198 5.02 -4.77 21.31
CA LEU A 198 4.18 -5.36 20.25
C LEU A 198 3.65 -6.74 20.65
N LEU A 199 4.54 -7.63 21.11
CA LEU A 199 4.21 -9.03 21.46
C LEU A 199 3.22 -9.16 22.62
N HIS A 200 3.19 -8.19 23.53
CA HIS A 200 2.36 -8.21 24.73
C HIS A 200 1.18 -7.24 24.66
N ASN A 201 0.86 -6.72 23.46
CA ASN A 201 -0.30 -5.86 23.29
C ASN A 201 -1.60 -6.69 23.16
N GLU A 202 -2.25 -6.93 24.30
CA GLU A 202 -3.49 -7.72 24.40
C GLU A 202 -4.64 -7.18 23.54
N LEU A 203 -4.69 -5.86 23.30
CA LEU A 203 -5.72 -5.27 22.45
C LEU A 203 -5.53 -5.67 20.99
N TRP A 204 -4.29 -5.65 20.50
CA TRP A 204 -3.99 -6.06 19.12
C TRP A 204 -4.02 -7.58 18.95
N LEU A 205 -3.67 -8.35 20.00
CA LEU A 205 -3.83 -9.81 19.99
C LEU A 205 -5.30 -10.25 19.88
N SER A 206 -6.20 -9.54 20.57
CA SER A 206 -7.64 -9.85 20.53
C SER A 206 -8.31 -9.37 19.24
N HIS A 207 -7.79 -8.31 18.62
CA HIS A 207 -8.34 -7.71 17.39
C HIS A 207 -7.22 -7.41 16.39
N PRO A 208 -6.60 -8.44 15.79
CA PRO A 208 -5.45 -8.25 14.93
C PRO A 208 -5.84 -7.52 13.64
N THR A 209 -5.05 -6.51 13.28
CA THR A 209 -5.09 -5.91 11.94
C THR A 209 -4.11 -6.64 11.01
N ALA A 210 -4.25 -6.39 9.70
CA ALA A 210 -3.27 -6.88 8.75
C ALA A 210 -1.88 -6.25 9.01
N GLY A 211 -1.79 -4.98 9.39
CA GLY A 211 -0.50 -4.36 9.75
C GLY A 211 0.12 -5.00 11.00
N TYR A 212 -0.67 -5.30 12.04
CA TYR A 212 -0.18 -6.04 13.21
C TYR A 212 0.47 -7.38 12.82
N ALA A 213 -0.17 -8.14 11.92
CA ALA A 213 0.39 -9.40 11.44
C ALA A 213 1.70 -9.18 10.65
N ASN A 214 1.74 -8.16 9.77
CA ASN A 214 2.93 -7.83 8.99
C ASN A 214 4.09 -7.30 9.85
N ALA A 215 3.80 -6.71 11.02
CA ALA A 215 4.85 -6.28 11.95
C ALA A 215 5.72 -7.46 12.42
N PHE A 216 5.22 -8.70 12.41
CA PHE A 216 6.01 -9.88 12.73
C PHE A 216 6.98 -10.27 11.62
N ASP A 217 6.62 -10.09 10.35
CA ASP A 217 7.49 -10.38 9.23
C ASP A 217 8.74 -9.48 9.24
N VAL A 218 8.59 -8.24 9.73
CA VAL A 218 9.69 -7.29 9.92
C VAL A 218 10.71 -7.77 10.97
N ILE A 219 10.28 -8.57 11.96
CA ILE A 219 11.14 -9.02 13.08
C ILE A 219 12.04 -10.19 12.68
N VAL A 220 11.69 -10.91 11.61
CA VAL A 220 12.35 -12.18 11.23
C VAL A 220 13.62 -11.95 10.40
N TYR A 221 13.89 -10.72 9.95
CA TYR A 221 15.08 -10.32 9.18
C TYR A 221 16.23 -9.87 10.09
#